data_AF-A0A6C0UHW0-F1
#
_entry.id   AF-A0A6C0UHW0-F1
#
_cell.length_a   1.000
_cell.length_b   1.000
_cell.length_c   1.000
_cell.angle_alpha   90.00
_cell.angle_beta   90.00
_cell.angle_gamma   90.00
#
_symmetry.space_group_name_H-M   'P 1'
#
loop_
_entity.id
_entity.type
_entity.pdbx_description
1 polymer ?
#
loop_
_entity_poly.entity_id
_entity_poly.type
_entity_poly.pdbx_seq_one_letter_code
_entity_poly.pdbx_strand_id
1 'polypeptide(L)'
;MSDTRRRALVAAFIGGVGASVGIAGAGHAYLREWRRAVAWFTFVLGVGLVLLSVFTDPMSLTLATIDEVPVEVTAPMAVLFFLSTFDAYYVASRKSQESDSLRCPVCRGKLDPQVTFCPWCATEFESRPRPPEELDVDYVQEAE
;
A
#
# COMPACT_ATOMS: atom_id res chain seq x y z
N MET A 1 16.62 -6.19 6.32
CA MET A 1 15.41 -5.36 6.62
C MET A 1 14.88 -4.65 5.37
N SER A 2 14.34 -5.45 4.44
CA SER A 2 13.05 -5.27 3.76
C SER A 2 12.79 -3.94 3.03
N ASP A 3 13.27 -3.79 1.79
CA ASP A 3 12.79 -2.74 0.86
C ASP A 3 11.24 -2.71 0.78
N THR A 4 10.62 -3.87 0.96
CA THR A 4 9.18 -4.09 1.18
C THR A 4 8.57 -3.25 2.30
N ARG A 5 9.12 -3.36 3.51
CA ARG A 5 8.61 -2.66 4.69
C ARG A 5 8.82 -1.16 4.54
N ARG A 6 9.93 -0.76 3.90
CA ARG A 6 10.22 0.64 3.60
C ARG A 6 9.21 1.23 2.61
N ARG A 7 8.90 0.54 1.51
CA ARG A 7 7.87 0.97 0.55
C ARG A 7 6.47 1.02 1.16
N ALA A 8 6.11 0.05 2.00
CA ALA A 8 4.83 0.04 2.71
C ALA A 8 4.71 1.18 3.72
N LEU A 9 5.78 1.46 4.48
CA LEU A 9 5.83 2.59 5.41
C LEU A 9 5.81 3.94 4.68
N VAL A 10 6.49 4.07 3.53
CA VAL A 10 6.42 5.28 2.70
C VAL A 10 5.02 5.48 2.13
N ALA A 11 4.36 4.43 1.65
CA ALA A 11 2.99 4.52 1.15
C ALA A 11 2.00 4.92 2.26
N ALA A 12 2.15 4.36 3.47
CA ALA A 12 1.36 4.74 4.64
C ALA A 12 1.63 6.17 5.07
N PHE A 13 2.90 6.61 5.07
CA PHE A 13 3.29 7.98 5.40
C PHE A 13 2.69 8.98 4.41
N ILE A 14 2.81 8.73 3.11
CA ILE A 14 2.22 9.57 2.06
C ILE A 14 0.68 9.56 2.18
N GLY A 15 0.08 8.42 2.48
CA GLY A 15 -1.36 8.31 2.75
C GLY A 15 -1.80 9.17 3.92
N GLY A 16 -1.09 9.11 5.05
CA GLY A 16 -1.35 9.92 6.25
C GLY A 16 -1.16 11.41 6.01
N VAL A 17 -0.11 11.80 5.28
CA VAL A 17 0.10 13.21 4.88
C VAL A 17 -1.03 13.68 3.96
N GLY A 18 -1.42 12.86 2.98
CA GLY A 18 -2.58 13.15 2.13
C GLY A 18 -3.85 13.35 2.93
N ALA A 19 -4.14 12.46 3.89
CA ALA A 19 -5.28 12.55 4.78
C ALA A 19 -5.28 13.84 5.61
N SER A 20 -4.12 14.28 6.11
CA SER A 20 -4.01 15.54 6.86
C SER A 20 -4.38 16.78 6.03
N VAL A 21 -4.25 16.69 4.69
CA VAL A 21 -4.64 17.73 3.73
C VAL A 21 -6.03 17.46 3.13
N GLY A 22 -6.75 16.43 3.59
CA GLY A 22 -8.06 16.04 3.07
C GLY A 22 -8.02 15.27 1.74
N ILE A 23 -6.84 14.88 1.27
CA ILE A 23 -6.64 14.16 0.01
C ILE A 23 -6.54 12.65 0.31
N ALA A 24 -7.71 11.99 0.34
CA ALA A 24 -7.75 10.52 0.39
C ALA A 24 -7.14 9.91 -0.88
N GLY A 25 -6.47 8.76 -0.74
CA GLY A 25 -5.90 8.03 -1.88
C GLY A 25 -4.48 8.45 -2.32
N ALA A 26 -3.82 9.38 -1.63
CA ALA A 26 -2.44 9.79 -1.93
C ALA A 26 -1.43 8.62 -1.90
N GLY A 27 -1.59 7.68 -0.97
CA GLY A 27 -0.77 6.46 -0.91
C GLY A 27 -0.96 5.56 -2.14
N HIS A 28 -2.17 5.47 -2.68
CA HIS A 28 -2.43 4.69 -3.91
C HIS A 28 -1.89 5.39 -5.16
N ALA A 29 -1.93 6.73 -5.19
CA ALA A 29 -1.32 7.50 -6.27
C ALA A 29 0.20 7.26 -6.32
N TYR A 30 0.88 7.21 -5.16
CA TYR A 30 2.30 6.84 -5.08
C TYR A 30 2.57 5.43 -5.64
N LEU A 31 1.72 4.46 -5.32
CA LEU A 31 1.83 3.08 -5.83
C LEU A 31 1.42 2.94 -7.32
N ARG A 32 1.01 4.05 -7.96
CA ARG A 32 0.49 4.12 -9.34
C ARG A 32 -0.80 3.31 -9.57
N GLU A 33 -1.56 3.06 -8.52
CA GLU A 33 -2.85 2.35 -8.57
C GLU A 33 -4.00 3.34 -8.81
N TRP A 34 -4.01 3.96 -9.99
CA TRP A 34 -4.90 5.10 -10.34
C TRP A 34 -6.39 4.84 -10.10
N ARG A 35 -6.89 3.63 -10.41
CA ARG A 35 -8.30 3.29 -10.20
C ARG A 35 -8.70 3.36 -8.73
N ARG A 36 -7.82 2.88 -7.84
CA ARG A 36 -8.04 2.91 -6.38
C ARG A 36 -7.88 4.32 -5.82
N ALA A 37 -6.89 5.07 -6.30
CA ALA A 37 -6.72 6.47 -5.89
C ALA A 37 -7.98 7.31 -6.18
N VAL A 38 -8.48 7.24 -7.42
CA VAL A 38 -9.70 7.96 -7.82
C VAL A 38 -10.91 7.48 -7.02
N ALA A 39 -11.09 6.17 -6.85
CA ALA A 39 -12.22 5.63 -6.10
C ALA A 39 -12.22 6.06 -4.62
N TRP A 40 -11.07 6.04 -3.95
CA TRP A 40 -10.97 6.51 -2.57
C TRP A 40 -11.20 8.00 -2.45
N PHE A 41 -10.63 8.80 -3.36
CA PHE A 41 -10.84 10.24 -3.38
C PHE A 41 -12.31 10.60 -3.59
N THR A 42 -12.97 10.03 -4.60
CA THR A 42 -14.38 10.31 -4.89
C THR A 42 -15.30 9.82 -3.79
N PHE A 43 -15.00 8.67 -3.18
CA PHE A 43 -15.79 8.13 -2.07
C PHE A 43 -15.69 9.01 -0.82
N VAL A 44 -14.48 9.38 -0.39
CA VAL A 44 -14.29 10.24 0.78
C VAL A 44 -14.86 11.64 0.54
N LEU A 45 -14.67 12.20 -0.66
CA LEU A 45 -15.26 13.48 -1.03
C LEU A 45 -16.79 13.41 -1.04
N GLY A 46 -17.36 12.36 -1.62
CA GLY A 46 -18.81 12.14 -1.67
C GLY A 46 -19.42 11.98 -0.27
N VAL A 47 -18.82 11.14 0.58
CA VAL A 47 -19.27 10.97 1.97
C VAL A 47 -19.12 12.27 2.76
N GLY A 48 -18.00 12.98 2.60
CA GLY A 48 -17.79 14.29 3.22
C GLY A 48 -18.86 15.30 2.83
N LEU A 49 -19.19 15.41 1.53
CA LEU A 49 -20.28 16.26 1.07
C LEU A 49 -21.63 15.87 1.68
N VAL A 50 -21.96 14.57 1.72
CA VAL A 50 -23.22 14.09 2.30
C VAL A 50 -23.29 14.40 3.79
N LEU A 51 -22.24 14.09 4.55
CA LEU A 51 -22.19 14.35 5.99
C LEU A 51 -22.31 15.85 6.29
N LEU A 52 -21.57 16.69 5.56
CA LEU A 52 -21.70 18.14 5.70
C LEU A 52 -23.12 18.62 5.34
N SER A 53 -23.74 18.09 4.28
CA SER A 53 -25.10 18.49 3.90
C SER A 53 -26.17 18.13 4.93
N VAL A 54 -25.93 17.11 5.76
CA VAL A 54 -26.89 16.62 6.76
C VAL A 54 -26.65 17.26 8.12
N PHE A 55 -25.38 17.47 8.49
CA PHE A 55 -25.00 17.86 9.86
C PHE A 55 -24.48 19.29 9.99
N THR A 56 -24.29 20.02 8.89
CA THR A 56 -23.77 21.41 8.91
C THR A 56 -24.55 22.32 7.98
N ASP A 57 -24.78 23.55 8.40
CA ASP A 57 -25.31 24.59 7.53
C ASP A 57 -24.21 25.11 6.59
N PRO A 58 -24.37 25.04 5.26
CA PRO A 58 -23.31 25.41 4.33
C PRO A 58 -22.95 26.89 4.38
N MET A 59 -23.85 27.74 4.90
CA MET A 59 -23.61 29.18 5.08
C MET A 59 -22.79 29.52 6.32
N SER A 60 -22.66 28.60 7.29
CA SER A 60 -21.88 28.81 8.51
C SER A 60 -20.45 28.26 8.43
N LEU A 61 -20.13 27.48 7.38
CA LEU A 61 -18.79 26.95 7.13
C LEU A 61 -17.89 28.02 6.52
N THR A 62 -16.93 28.50 7.30
CA THR A 62 -15.89 29.43 6.88
C THR A 62 -14.53 28.92 7.33
N LEU A 63 -13.44 29.47 6.80
CA LEU A 63 -12.08 29.14 7.26
C LEU A 63 -11.87 29.38 8.78
N ALA A 64 -12.70 30.23 9.40
CA ALA A 64 -12.64 30.52 10.83
C ALA A 64 -13.43 29.52 11.70
N THR A 65 -14.34 28.74 11.10
CA THR A 65 -15.25 27.82 11.81
C THR A 65 -14.97 26.35 11.49
N ILE A 66 -13.86 26.05 10.81
CA ILE A 66 -13.51 24.66 10.43
C ILE A 66 -13.25 23.76 11.65
N ASP A 67 -12.84 24.35 12.77
CA ASP A 67 -12.55 23.63 14.00
C ASP A 67 -13.82 23.28 14.79
N GLU A 68 -14.97 23.86 14.43
CA GLU A 68 -16.27 23.62 15.08
C GLU A 68 -17.10 22.53 14.38
N VAL A 69 -16.52 21.82 13.41
CA VAL A 69 -17.22 20.78 12.67
C VAL A 69 -17.68 19.67 13.62
N PRO A 70 -18.97 19.28 13.59
CA PRO A 70 -19.53 18.28 14.51
C PRO A 70 -18.79 16.94 14.46
N VAL A 71 -18.72 16.25 15.60
CA VAL A 71 -18.04 14.96 15.73
C VAL A 71 -18.67 13.89 14.83
N GLU A 72 -19.96 14.04 14.52
CA GLU A 72 -20.73 13.22 13.59
C GLU A 72 -20.17 13.26 12.17
N VAL A 73 -19.48 14.34 11.78
CA VAL A 73 -18.78 14.45 10.49
C VAL A 73 -17.32 14.03 10.65
N THR A 74 -16.65 14.55 11.68
CA THR A 74 -15.20 14.38 11.85
C THR A 74 -14.81 12.93 12.17
N ALA A 75 -15.56 12.23 13.02
CA ALA A 75 -15.24 10.87 13.40
C ALA A 75 -15.37 9.85 12.23
N PRO A 76 -16.46 9.82 11.45
CA PRO A 76 -16.53 8.96 10.27
C PRO A 76 -15.47 9.29 9.23
N MET A 77 -15.17 10.58 9.00
CA MET A 77 -14.11 11.00 8.08
C MET A 77 -12.74 10.50 8.54
N ALA A 78 -12.42 10.63 9.83
CA ALA A 78 -11.18 10.11 10.40
C ALA A 78 -11.05 8.58 10.20
N VAL A 79 -12.15 7.83 10.39
CA VAL A 79 -12.20 6.39 10.13
C VAL A 79 -11.96 6.08 8.66
N LEU A 80 -12.57 6.83 7.73
CA LEU A 80 -12.37 6.66 6.29
C LEU A 80 -10.92 6.94 5.86
N PHE A 81 -10.31 8.01 6.38
CA PHE A 81 -8.89 8.31 6.11
C PHE A 81 -7.96 7.22 6.67
N PHE A 82 -8.26 6.70 7.86
CA PHE A 82 -7.53 5.58 8.45
C PHE A 82 -7.65 4.33 7.58
N LEU A 83 -8.87 3.97 7.16
CA LEU A 83 -9.13 2.84 6.26
C LEU A 83 -8.41 2.99 4.92
N SER A 84 -8.42 4.19 4.32
CA SER A 84 -7.70 4.46 3.07
C SER A 84 -6.18 4.29 3.24
N THR A 85 -5.63 4.77 4.35
CA THR A 85 -4.20 4.60 4.68
C THR A 85 -3.84 3.13 4.90
N PHE A 86 -4.70 2.40 5.63
CA PHE A 86 -4.52 0.98 5.90
C PHE A 86 -4.61 0.14 4.61
N ASP A 87 -5.56 0.45 3.72
CA ASP A 87 -5.68 -0.18 2.40
C ASP A 87 -4.44 0.08 1.53
N ALA A 88 -3.89 1.29 1.52
CA ALA A 88 -2.65 1.60 0.82
C ALA A 88 -1.44 0.82 1.37
N TYR A 89 -1.33 0.71 2.70
CA TYR A 89 -0.31 -0.12 3.35
C TYR A 89 -0.46 -1.59 2.94
N TYR A 90 -1.68 -2.12 2.96
CA TYR A 90 -1.97 -3.50 2.61
C TYR A 90 -1.65 -3.81 1.14
N VAL A 91 -2.04 -2.93 0.21
CA VAL A 91 -1.69 -3.06 -1.22
C VAL A 91 -0.18 -3.04 -1.42
N ALA A 92 0.54 -2.12 -0.76
CA ALA A 92 1.99 -2.06 -0.84
C ALA A 92 2.65 -3.36 -0.33
N SER A 93 2.12 -3.93 0.76
CA SER A 93 2.64 -5.17 1.36
C SER A 93 2.44 -6.39 0.46
N ARG A 94 1.27 -6.53 -0.18
CA ARG A 94 0.97 -7.65 -1.09
C ARG A 94 1.77 -7.61 -2.39
N LYS A 95 1.90 -6.42 -3.00
CA LYS A 95 2.63 -6.27 -4.27
C LYS A 95 4.10 -6.66 -4.13
N SER A 96 4.65 -6.55 -2.92
CA SER A 96 6.00 -7.01 -2.63
C SER A 96 6.13 -8.51 -2.48
N GLN A 97 5.15 -9.22 -1.92
CA GLN A 97 5.15 -10.69 -1.92
C GLN A 97 5.12 -11.24 -3.35
N GLU A 98 4.44 -10.55 -4.26
CA GLU A 98 4.45 -10.93 -5.67
C GLU A 98 5.76 -10.59 -6.38
N SER A 99 6.43 -9.48 -6.02
CA SER A 99 7.74 -9.14 -6.62
C SER A 99 8.89 -9.98 -6.10
N ASP A 100 8.78 -10.53 -4.88
CA ASP A 100 9.78 -11.40 -4.27
C ASP A 100 9.73 -12.84 -4.82
N SER A 101 8.82 -13.11 -5.77
CA SER A 101 8.90 -14.35 -6.53
C SER A 101 10.14 -14.31 -7.43
N LEU A 102 11.00 -15.32 -7.27
CA LEU A 102 12.13 -15.54 -8.17
C LEU A 102 11.66 -15.58 -9.62
N ARG A 103 12.49 -15.08 -10.52
CA ARG A 103 12.24 -15.17 -11.97
C ARG A 103 13.26 -16.12 -12.57
N CYS A 104 12.80 -17.01 -13.45
CA CYS A 104 13.69 -17.90 -14.17
C CYS A 104 14.70 -17.09 -15.00
N PRO A 105 16.02 -17.34 -14.91
CA PRO A 105 17.03 -16.60 -15.67
C PRO A 105 16.95 -16.87 -17.18
N VAL A 106 16.34 -17.98 -17.59
CA VAL A 106 16.21 -18.39 -18.99
C VAL A 106 14.99 -17.74 -19.65
N CYS A 107 13.79 -17.97 -19.10
CA CYS A 107 12.53 -17.54 -19.74
C CYS A 107 11.85 -16.35 -19.04
N ARG A 108 12.36 -15.90 -17.89
CA ARG A 108 11.78 -14.83 -17.04
C ARG A 108 10.38 -15.09 -16.47
N GLY A 109 9.88 -16.32 -16.60
CA GLY A 109 8.67 -16.79 -15.94
C GLY A 109 8.79 -16.75 -14.41
N LYS A 110 7.65 -16.62 -13.74
CA LYS A 110 7.56 -16.66 -12.27
C LYS A 110 7.96 -18.05 -11.79
N LEU A 111 8.95 -18.12 -10.90
CA LEU A 111 9.54 -19.35 -10.40
C LEU A 111 9.24 -19.49 -8.90
N ASP A 112 8.71 -20.65 -8.53
CA ASP A 112 8.46 -21.01 -7.13
C ASP A 112 9.75 -21.59 -6.52
N PRO A 113 10.28 -21.01 -5.43
CA PRO A 113 11.49 -21.53 -4.78
C PRO A 113 11.31 -22.93 -4.20
N GLN A 114 10.11 -23.48 -4.06
CA GLN A 114 9.94 -24.85 -3.55
C GLN A 114 10.17 -25.93 -4.62
N VAL A 115 10.30 -25.56 -5.90
CA VAL A 115 10.49 -26.50 -7.02
C VAL A 115 11.88 -26.39 -7.64
N THR A 116 12.43 -27.53 -8.09
CA THR A 116 13.76 -27.63 -8.74
C THR A 116 13.69 -27.56 -10.27
N PHE A 117 12.54 -27.19 -10.83
CA PHE A 117 12.35 -27.05 -12.27
C PHE A 117 11.45 -25.85 -12.57
N CYS A 118 11.61 -25.25 -13.76
CA CYS A 118 10.76 -24.16 -14.20
C CYS A 118 9.49 -24.70 -14.87
N PRO A 119 8.27 -24.42 -14.37
CA PRO A 119 7.02 -24.90 -14.98
C PRO A 119 6.74 -24.34 -16.39
N TRP A 120 7.43 -23.27 -16.79
CA TRP A 120 7.15 -22.54 -18.04
C TRP A 120 8.01 -23.00 -19.21
N CYS A 121 9.30 -23.25 -18.96
CA CYS A 121 10.27 -23.61 -20.00
C CYS A 121 10.93 -24.97 -19.76
N ALA A 122 10.53 -25.68 -18.71
CA ALA A 122 11.08 -26.97 -18.30
C ALA A 122 12.59 -26.98 -18.05
N THR A 123 13.22 -25.82 -17.81
CA THR A 123 14.61 -25.76 -17.37
C THR A 123 14.73 -26.33 -15.95
N GLU A 124 15.64 -27.28 -15.77
CA GLU A 124 15.94 -27.89 -14.48
C GLU A 124 17.05 -27.11 -13.74
N PHE A 125 16.98 -27.11 -12.41
CA PHE A 125 17.96 -26.49 -11.54
C PHE A 125 18.59 -27.55 -10.62
N GLU A 126 19.91 -27.49 -10.50
CA GLU A 126 20.70 -28.46 -9.73
C GLU A 126 20.52 -28.29 -8.21
N SER A 127 20.20 -27.07 -7.78
CA SER A 127 19.83 -26.75 -6.41
C SER A 127 18.58 -25.88 -6.38
N ARG A 128 17.91 -25.87 -5.22
CA ARG A 128 16.74 -25.03 -5.00
C ARG A 128 17.14 -23.54 -5.18
N PRO A 129 16.44 -22.77 -6.03
CA PRO A 129 16.70 -21.34 -6.16
C PRO A 129 16.46 -20.63 -4.82
N ARG A 130 17.52 -20.05 -4.23
CA ARG A 130 17.42 -19.31 -2.97
C ARG A 130 17.08 -17.83 -3.21
N PRO A 131 16.20 -17.23 -2.39
CA PRO A 131 15.95 -15.80 -2.44
C PRO A 131 17.21 -15.02 -2.02
N PRO A 132 17.40 -13.78 -2.50
CA PRO A 132 18.61 -13.00 -2.25
C PRO A 132 18.91 -12.75 -0.76
N GLU A 133 17.91 -12.77 0.12
CA GLU A 133 18.09 -12.54 1.57
C GLU A 133 18.80 -13.72 2.28
N GLU A 134 18.91 -14.89 1.65
CA GLU A 134 19.55 -16.10 2.22
C GLU A 134 21.00 -16.31 1.75
N LEU A 135 21.49 -15.47 0.82
CA LEU A 135 22.91 -15.47 0.39
C LEU A 135 23.84 -14.84 1.44
N ASP A 136 23.31 -13.97 2.30
CA ASP A 136 24.09 -13.28 3.34
C ASP A 136 24.28 -14.11 4.63
N VAL A 137 23.52 -15.20 4.81
CA VAL A 137 23.55 -15.99 6.07
C VAL A 137 24.64 -17.07 6.03
N ASP A 138 24.85 -17.72 4.88
CA ASP A 138 25.82 -18.83 4.77
C ASP A 138 27.28 -18.37 4.92
N TYR A 139 27.61 -17.12 4.55
CA TYR A 139 28.99 -16.64 4.63
C TYR A 139 29.49 -16.41 6.07
N VAL A 140 28.60 -16.37 7.07
CA VAL A 140 28.97 -16.16 8.47
C VAL A 140 29.26 -17.48 9.19
N GLN A 141 28.75 -18.62 8.68
CA GLN A 141 28.75 -19.88 9.43
C GLN A 141 29.89 -20.85 9.07
N GLU A 142 30.67 -20.57 8.02
CA GLU A 142 31.83 -21.38 7.62
C GLU A 142 33.19 -20.82 8.12
N ALA A 143 33.17 -19.80 9.00
CA ALA A 143 34.37 -19.12 9.51
C ALA A 143 34.72 -19.41 10.99
N GLU A 144 34.26 -20.53 11.56
CA GLU A 144 34.70 -21.04 12.87
C GLU A 144 35.51 -22.34 12.75
#